data_AF-A0A938YP56-F1
#
_entry.id   AF-A0A938YP56-F1
#
_cell.length_a   1.000
_cell.length_b   1.000
_cell.length_c   1.000
_cell.angle_alpha   90.00
_cell.angle_beta   90.00
_cell.angle_gamma   90.00
#
_symmetry.space_group_name_H-M   'P 1'
#
loop_
_entity.id
_entity.type
_entity.pdbx_description
1 polymer ?
#
loop_
_entity_poly.entity_id
_entity_poly.type
_entity_poly.pdbx_seq_one_letter_code
_entity_poly.pdbx_strand_id
1 'polypeptide(L)'
;MREAFILSEGFQMLNSFYDKFIFTNALKYKDNNFFLMNLPFFICPNDLLVGLLESNDPEFEKSFYSHVKNSARNNLGPVFGTDFGFKGEKLVGFMERFFAASGWGLIKNVDLDFAGSRAIVKVSNSPFARQLKRGSAMPVD
;
A
#
# COMPACT_ATOMS: atom_id res chain seq x y z
N MET A 1 27.77 -8.65 -22.00
CA MET A 1 26.98 -7.59 -21.30
C MET A 1 25.52 -7.49 -21.78
N ARG A 2 24.94 -8.53 -22.41
CA ARG A 2 23.51 -8.59 -22.80
C ARG A 2 22.69 -9.58 -21.96
N GLU A 3 23.33 -10.54 -21.29
CA GLU A 3 22.62 -11.59 -20.53
C GLU A 3 22.10 -11.10 -19.16
N ALA A 4 22.76 -10.14 -18.53
CA ALA A 4 22.30 -9.56 -17.27
C ALA A 4 21.02 -8.71 -17.42
N PHE A 5 20.75 -8.18 -18.62
CA PHE A 5 19.57 -7.33 -18.90
C PHE A 5 18.30 -8.16 -19.12
N ILE A 6 18.44 -9.36 -19.70
CA ILE A 6 17.32 -10.27 -19.97
C ILE A 6 16.84 -10.92 -18.66
N LEU A 7 17.75 -11.20 -17.72
CA LEU A 7 17.40 -11.72 -16.40
C LEU A 7 16.61 -10.72 -15.55
N SER A 8 16.87 -9.40 -15.69
CA SER A 8 16.11 -8.38 -14.94
C SER A 8 14.68 -8.19 -15.45
N GLU A 9 14.46 -8.31 -16.76
CA GLU A 9 13.12 -8.22 -17.36
C GLU A 9 12.27 -9.47 -17.04
N GLY A 10 12.88 -10.67 -17.04
CA GLY A 10 12.20 -11.90 -16.62
C GLY A 10 11.75 -11.88 -15.15
N PHE A 11 12.57 -11.30 -14.27
CA PHE A 11 12.23 -11.12 -12.84
C PHE A 11 11.16 -10.04 -12.63
N GLN A 12 11.11 -9.00 -13.46
CA GLN A 12 10.01 -8.02 -13.48
C GLN A 12 8.69 -8.65 -13.95
N MET A 13 8.72 -9.52 -14.96
CA MET A 13 7.54 -10.25 -15.43
C MET A 13 6.98 -11.18 -14.34
N LEU A 14 7.84 -11.90 -13.61
CA LEU A 14 7.44 -12.72 -12.46
C LEU A 14 6.86 -11.89 -11.30
N ASN A 15 7.40 -10.70 -11.00
CA ASN A 15 6.84 -9.81 -9.98
C ASN A 15 5.43 -9.31 -10.33
N SER A 16 5.21 -8.85 -11.57
CA SER A 16 3.87 -8.42 -12.01
C SER A 16 2.84 -9.55 -11.99
N PHE A 17 3.29 -10.80 -12.17
CA PHE A 17 2.47 -11.99 -12.07
C PHE A 17 2.06 -12.25 -10.61
N TYR A 18 2.98 -12.19 -9.65
CA TYR A 18 2.67 -12.37 -8.22
C TYR A 18 1.85 -11.22 -7.60
N ASP A 19 2.11 -9.96 -8.00
CA ASP A 19 1.34 -8.80 -7.55
C ASP A 19 -0.11 -8.84 -8.08
N LYS A 20 -0.29 -9.26 -9.35
CA LYS A 20 -1.61 -9.59 -9.88
C LYS A 20 -2.20 -10.82 -9.19
N PHE A 21 -1.41 -11.83 -8.83
CA PHE A 21 -1.90 -13.08 -8.22
C PHE A 21 -2.51 -12.88 -6.82
N ILE A 22 -1.92 -12.00 -5.99
CA ILE A 22 -2.48 -11.65 -4.68
C ILE A 22 -3.80 -10.89 -4.85
N PHE A 23 -3.87 -9.93 -5.76
CA PHE A 23 -5.08 -9.14 -5.96
C PHE A 23 -6.18 -9.90 -6.71
N THR A 24 -5.88 -10.64 -7.76
CA THR A 24 -6.90 -11.29 -8.62
C THR A 24 -7.53 -12.51 -7.98
N ASN A 25 -6.82 -13.28 -7.14
CA ASN A 25 -7.42 -14.42 -6.44
C ASN A 25 -8.15 -14.02 -5.15
N ALA A 26 -7.75 -12.91 -4.52
CA ALA A 26 -8.38 -12.44 -3.29
C ALA A 26 -9.52 -11.45 -3.54
N LEU A 27 -9.52 -10.70 -4.65
CA LEU A 27 -10.57 -9.75 -4.97
C LEU A 27 -11.81 -10.48 -5.49
N LYS A 28 -12.89 -10.43 -4.73
CA LYS A 28 -14.20 -11.01 -5.04
C LYS A 28 -15.18 -9.89 -5.31
N TYR A 29 -16.09 -10.10 -6.26
CA TYR A 29 -17.26 -9.25 -6.45
C TYR A 29 -18.50 -10.03 -6.01
N LYS A 30 -19.21 -9.54 -4.99
CA LYS A 30 -20.41 -10.18 -4.43
C LYS A 30 -21.36 -9.11 -3.91
N ASP A 31 -22.67 -9.30 -4.04
CA ASP A 31 -23.68 -8.40 -3.46
C ASP A 31 -23.44 -6.92 -3.84
N ASN A 32 -23.06 -6.67 -5.10
CA ASN A 32 -22.67 -5.36 -5.66
C ASN A 32 -21.51 -4.64 -4.95
N ASN A 33 -20.66 -5.38 -4.25
CA ASN A 33 -19.49 -4.86 -3.55
C ASN A 33 -18.23 -5.61 -3.96
N PHE A 34 -17.09 -4.91 -3.96
CA PHE A 34 -15.80 -5.55 -4.02
C PHE A 34 -15.36 -5.95 -2.62
N PHE A 35 -14.73 -7.11 -2.51
CA PHE A 35 -14.15 -7.62 -1.29
C PHE A 35 -12.74 -8.09 -1.56
N LEU A 36 -11.78 -7.68 -0.73
CA LEU A 36 -10.47 -8.30 -0.71
C LEU A 36 -10.47 -9.37 0.39
N MET A 37 -10.42 -10.64 -0.03
CA MET A 37 -10.70 -11.82 0.78
C MET A 37 -12.12 -11.79 1.36
N ASN A 38 -12.29 -11.20 2.55
CA ASN A 38 -13.56 -11.04 3.25
C ASN A 38 -13.79 -9.58 3.72
N LEU A 39 -12.85 -8.67 3.41
CA LEU A 39 -12.95 -7.26 3.77
C LEU A 39 -13.56 -6.46 2.63
N PRO A 40 -14.54 -5.57 2.88
CA PRO A 40 -15.02 -4.64 1.87
C PRO A 40 -13.86 -3.83 1.28
N PHE A 41 -13.83 -3.74 -0.03
CA PHE A 41 -12.79 -3.07 -0.80
C PHE A 41 -13.45 -2.02 -1.71
N PHE A 42 -12.85 -0.84 -1.78
CA PHE A 42 -13.36 0.27 -2.58
C PHE A 42 -12.27 0.77 -3.53
N ILE A 43 -12.64 0.91 -4.81
CA ILE A 43 -11.76 1.47 -5.84
C ILE A 43 -12.18 2.93 -6.02
N CYS A 44 -11.26 3.85 -5.70
CA CYS A 44 -11.51 5.28 -5.71
C CYS A 44 -10.64 5.98 -6.77
N PRO A 45 -11.16 6.96 -7.54
CA PRO A 45 -10.33 7.87 -8.33
C PRO A 45 -9.38 8.67 -7.44
N ASN A 46 -8.12 8.83 -7.87
CA ASN A 46 -7.10 9.57 -7.13
C ASN A 46 -7.51 11.03 -6.85
N ASP A 47 -8.23 11.66 -7.77
CA ASP A 47 -8.63 13.07 -7.66
C ASP A 47 -9.57 13.31 -6.48
N LEU A 48 -10.38 12.31 -6.10
CA LEU A 48 -11.22 12.40 -4.89
C LEU A 48 -10.36 12.41 -3.63
N LEU A 49 -9.32 11.56 -3.57
CA LEU A 49 -8.40 11.55 -2.44
C LEU A 49 -7.61 12.86 -2.35
N VAL A 50 -7.16 13.41 -3.48
CA VAL A 50 -6.49 14.71 -3.53
C VAL A 50 -7.42 15.80 -2.99
N GLY A 51 -8.67 15.85 -3.45
CA GLY A 51 -9.64 16.82 -2.95
C GLY A 51 -9.93 16.72 -1.45
N LEU A 52 -9.92 15.50 -0.87
CA LEU A 52 -10.05 15.32 0.58
C LEU A 52 -8.83 15.87 1.35
N LEU A 53 -7.63 15.66 0.81
CA LEU A 53 -6.38 16.10 1.43
C LEU A 53 -6.10 17.60 1.27
N GLU A 54 -6.76 18.28 0.32
CA GLU A 54 -6.70 19.73 0.14
C GLU A 54 -7.70 20.51 1.01
N SER A 55 -8.47 19.83 1.87
CA SER A 55 -9.50 20.45 2.71
C SER A 55 -8.97 21.51 3.70
N ASN A 56 -7.66 21.51 4.00
CA ASN A 56 -7.00 22.41 4.95
C ASN A 56 -7.70 22.46 6.33
N ASP A 57 -8.38 21.38 6.72
CA ASP A 57 -9.04 21.23 8.02
C ASP A 57 -8.19 20.31 8.92
N PRO A 58 -7.48 20.87 9.92
CA PRO A 58 -6.60 20.09 10.80
C PRO A 58 -7.33 19.02 11.62
N GLU A 59 -8.59 19.25 11.99
CA GLU A 59 -9.38 18.27 12.74
C GLU A 59 -9.79 17.10 11.84
N PHE A 60 -10.17 17.40 10.60
CA PHE A 60 -10.40 16.37 9.58
C PHE A 60 -9.12 15.57 9.30
N GLU A 61 -7.98 16.22 9.06
CA GLU A 61 -6.70 15.54 8.77
C GLU A 61 -6.30 14.59 9.90
N LYS A 62 -6.37 15.06 11.16
CA LYS A 62 -6.05 14.26 12.34
C LYS A 62 -7.01 13.09 12.52
N SER A 63 -8.31 13.34 12.28
CA SER A 63 -9.34 12.31 12.30
C SER A 63 -9.07 11.27 11.22
N PHE A 64 -8.83 11.68 9.99
CA PHE A 64 -8.56 10.80 8.85
C PHE A 64 -7.33 9.93 9.10
N TYR A 65 -6.21 10.53 9.52
CA TYR A 65 -5.00 9.80 9.90
C TYR A 65 -5.28 8.74 10.98
N SER A 66 -6.02 9.13 12.03
CA SER A 66 -6.37 8.22 13.13
C SER A 66 -7.25 7.05 12.66
N HIS A 67 -8.21 7.30 11.77
CA HIS A 67 -9.06 6.27 11.19
C HIS A 67 -8.25 5.30 10.32
N VAL A 68 -7.36 5.78 9.46
CA VAL A 68 -6.50 4.94 8.63
C VAL A 68 -5.59 4.08 9.50
N LYS A 69 -4.93 4.69 10.50
CA LYS A 69 -4.06 3.98 11.45
C LYS A 69 -4.81 2.90 12.23
N ASN A 70 -5.99 3.21 12.73
CA ASN A 70 -6.83 2.25 13.46
C ASN A 70 -7.32 1.12 12.56
N SER A 71 -7.72 1.43 11.33
CA SER A 71 -8.15 0.43 10.36
C SER A 71 -7.01 -0.53 9.98
N ALA A 72 -5.81 0.00 9.74
CA ALA A 72 -4.64 -0.83 9.45
C ALA A 72 -4.29 -1.76 10.63
N ARG A 73 -4.31 -1.24 11.86
CA ARG A 73 -3.95 -1.99 13.07
C ARG A 73 -5.00 -3.04 13.47
N ASN A 74 -6.27 -2.68 13.40
CA ASN A 74 -7.35 -3.49 13.99
C ASN A 74 -8.10 -4.35 12.94
N ASN A 75 -8.05 -3.99 11.66
CA ASN A 75 -8.75 -4.72 10.60
C ASN A 75 -7.77 -5.44 9.67
N LEU A 76 -6.90 -4.70 8.97
CA LEU A 76 -6.01 -5.28 7.96
C LEU A 76 -4.98 -6.24 8.57
N GLY A 77 -4.25 -5.79 9.60
CA GLY A 77 -3.22 -6.58 10.26
C GLY A 77 -3.70 -7.95 10.77
N PRO A 78 -4.79 -8.02 11.55
CA PRO A 78 -5.35 -9.29 12.03
C PRO A 78 -5.88 -10.18 10.90
N VAL A 79 -6.63 -9.63 9.94
CA VAL A 79 -7.19 -10.43 8.85
C VAL A 79 -6.09 -11.03 7.98
N PHE A 80 -5.05 -10.26 7.63
CA PHE A 80 -3.91 -10.80 6.90
C PHE A 80 -3.03 -11.72 7.76
N GLY A 81 -2.91 -11.44 9.05
CA GLY A 81 -2.18 -12.30 9.99
C GLY A 81 -2.82 -13.67 10.17
N THR A 82 -4.16 -13.72 10.23
CA THR A 82 -4.93 -14.97 10.37
C THR A 82 -4.99 -15.75 9.07
N ASP A 83 -5.22 -15.10 7.92
CA ASP A 83 -5.39 -15.79 6.64
C ASP A 83 -4.05 -16.21 6.00
N PHE A 84 -2.94 -15.54 6.34
CA PHE A 84 -1.63 -15.84 5.74
C PHE A 84 -0.51 -16.24 6.70
N GLY A 85 -0.71 -16.15 8.02
CA GLY A 85 0.29 -16.58 9.02
C GLY A 85 1.60 -15.79 9.01
N PHE A 86 1.61 -14.58 8.43
CA PHE A 86 2.82 -13.80 8.27
C PHE A 86 3.19 -13.04 9.56
N LYS A 87 4.44 -13.24 10.03
CA LYS A 87 5.08 -12.48 11.11
C LYS A 87 6.46 -11.99 10.67
N GLY A 88 6.97 -10.94 11.31
CA GLY A 88 8.30 -10.40 11.03
C GLY A 88 8.45 -9.96 9.57
N GLU A 89 9.56 -10.33 8.94
CA GLU A 89 9.90 -9.95 7.55
C GLU A 89 8.84 -10.36 6.52
N LYS A 90 8.16 -11.50 6.71
CA LYS A 90 7.12 -11.96 5.79
C LYS A 90 5.91 -11.02 5.78
N LEU A 91 5.53 -10.51 6.96
CA LEU A 91 4.44 -9.55 7.06
C LEU A 91 4.83 -8.24 6.38
N VAL A 92 6.06 -7.80 6.62
CA VAL A 92 6.59 -6.58 6.02
C VAL A 92 6.60 -6.70 4.48
N GLY A 93 7.14 -7.78 3.92
CA GLY A 93 7.16 -7.99 2.47
C GLY A 93 5.75 -8.15 1.86
N PHE A 94 4.81 -8.73 2.60
CA PHE A 94 3.41 -8.75 2.19
C PHE A 94 2.81 -7.33 2.14
N MET A 95 3.03 -6.52 3.18
CA MET A 95 2.54 -5.15 3.24
C MET A 95 3.11 -4.28 2.12
N GLU A 96 4.38 -4.49 1.73
CA GLU A 96 4.97 -3.80 0.59
C GLU A 96 4.25 -4.10 -0.72
N ARG A 97 4.00 -5.39 -1.00
CA ARG A 97 3.26 -5.82 -2.19
C ARG A 97 1.82 -5.36 -2.17
N PHE A 98 1.17 -5.46 -1.00
CA PHE A 98 -0.19 -5.01 -0.82
C PHE A 98 -0.34 -3.50 -1.07
N PHE A 99 0.59 -2.69 -0.54
CA PHE A 99 0.62 -1.25 -0.78
C PHE A 99 0.77 -0.94 -2.28
N ALA A 100 1.70 -1.61 -2.95
CA ALA A 100 1.95 -1.39 -4.36
C ALA A 100 0.78 -1.81 -5.25
N ALA A 101 0.23 -3.00 -5.03
CA ALA A 101 -0.85 -3.53 -5.83
C ALA A 101 -2.21 -2.87 -5.54
N SER A 102 -2.36 -2.20 -4.39
CA SER A 102 -3.49 -1.29 -4.10
C SER A 102 -3.41 0.04 -4.87
N GLY A 103 -2.31 0.31 -5.57
CA GLY A 103 -2.13 1.54 -6.36
C GLY A 103 -1.62 2.75 -5.58
N TRP A 104 -1.11 2.59 -4.35
CA TRP A 104 -0.57 3.69 -3.54
C TRP A 104 0.83 4.16 -3.98
N GLY A 105 1.43 3.50 -4.97
CA GLY A 105 2.79 3.76 -5.45
C GLY A 105 3.72 2.58 -5.17
N LEU A 106 4.99 2.83 -4.94
CA LEU A 106 5.99 1.82 -4.63
C LEU A 106 6.59 2.12 -3.27
N ILE A 107 6.41 1.19 -2.33
CA ILE A 107 7.06 1.23 -1.01
C ILE A 107 8.22 0.24 -1.00
N LYS A 108 9.35 0.66 -0.43
CA LYS A 108 10.53 -0.18 -0.21
C LYS A 108 11.09 0.06 1.18
N ASN A 109 11.36 -1.01 1.92
CA ASN A 109 12.17 -0.97 3.12
C ASN A 109 13.61 -0.66 2.73
N VAL A 110 14.16 0.39 3.34
CA VAL A 110 15.56 0.80 3.20
C VAL A 110 16.39 0.19 4.33
N ASP A 111 15.83 0.12 5.53
CA ASP A 111 16.46 -0.38 6.74
C ASP A 111 15.38 -0.93 7.67
N LEU A 112 15.58 -2.12 8.23
CA LEU A 112 14.61 -2.81 9.05
C LEU A 112 15.34 -3.48 10.22
N ASP A 113 15.14 -2.95 11.42
CA ASP A 113 15.72 -3.46 12.65
C ASP A 113 14.59 -3.84 13.63
N PHE A 114 14.31 -5.14 13.69
CA PHE A 114 13.32 -5.68 14.63
C PHE A 114 13.77 -5.58 16.09
N ALA A 115 15.06 -5.69 16.37
CA ALA A 115 15.58 -5.67 17.73
C ALA A 115 15.53 -4.25 18.30
N GLY A 116 15.91 -3.26 17.49
CA GLY A 116 15.81 -1.83 17.80
C GLY A 116 14.44 -1.22 17.54
N SER A 117 13.45 -1.99 17.07
CA SER A 117 12.10 -1.53 16.73
C SER A 117 12.08 -0.33 15.78
N ARG A 118 12.96 -0.34 14.78
CA ARG A 118 13.16 0.74 13.80
C ARG A 118 12.90 0.25 12.39
N ALA A 119 12.23 1.09 11.59
CA ALA A 119 12.08 0.89 10.16
C ALA A 119 12.29 2.21 9.42
N ILE A 120 13.08 2.18 8.34
CA ILE A 120 13.16 3.25 7.35
C ILE A 120 12.53 2.73 6.07
N VAL A 121 11.48 3.41 5.63
CA VAL A 121 10.77 3.09 4.40
C VAL A 121 10.90 4.24 3.41
N LYS A 122 10.92 3.90 2.13
CA LYS A 122 10.89 4.85 1.03
C LYS A 122 9.63 4.61 0.22
N VAL A 123 8.79 5.64 0.12
CA VAL A 123 7.65 5.67 -0.80
C VAL A 123 8.07 6.43 -2.06
N SER A 124 7.69 5.91 -3.22
CA SER A 124 7.98 6.50 -4.53
C SER A 124 6.80 6.30 -5.47
N ASN A 125 6.67 7.16 -6.49
CA ASN A 125 5.57 7.11 -7.45
C ASN A 125 4.17 7.14 -6.80
N SER A 126 4.01 7.84 -5.67
CA SER A 126 2.67 8.08 -5.11
C SER A 126 1.85 8.88 -6.12
N PRO A 127 0.64 8.41 -6.50
CA PRO A 127 -0.16 9.05 -7.53
C PRO A 127 -0.79 10.38 -7.08
N PHE A 128 -0.94 10.60 -5.78
CA PHE A 128 -1.49 11.83 -5.18
C PHE A 128 -0.39 12.83 -4.79
N ALA A 129 0.80 12.35 -4.40
CA ALA A 129 1.89 13.23 -3.97
C ALA A 129 2.29 14.27 -5.04
N ARG A 130 2.27 13.89 -6.33
CA ARG A 130 2.59 14.82 -7.43
C ARG A 130 1.59 15.99 -7.54
N GLN A 131 0.33 15.74 -7.21
CA GLN A 131 -0.73 16.74 -7.28
C GLN A 131 -0.64 17.69 -6.07
N LEU A 132 -0.45 17.12 -4.87
CA LEU A 132 -0.36 17.86 -3.59
C LEU A 132 0.94 18.67 -3.43
N LYS A 133 2.04 18.25 -4.06
CA LYS A 133 3.36 18.92 -3.95
C LYS A 133 3.35 20.38 -4.42
N ARG A 134 2.37 20.81 -5.23
CA ARG A 134 2.30 22.19 -5.73
C ARG A 134 1.90 23.21 -4.66
N GLY A 135 1.37 22.78 -3.51
CA GLY A 135 0.92 23.67 -2.43
C GLY A 135 1.41 23.33 -1.02
N SER A 136 2.16 22.25 -0.83
CA SER A 136 2.54 21.79 0.52
C SER A 136 3.93 22.23 0.98
N ALA A 137 4.03 22.73 2.21
CA ALA A 137 5.29 22.96 2.93
C ALA A 137 5.79 21.71 3.68
N MET A 138 4.98 20.65 3.76
CA MET A 138 5.26 19.41 4.48
C MET A 138 5.28 18.20 3.53
N PRO A 139 5.88 17.05 3.95
CA PRO A 139 5.78 15.79 3.21
C PRO A 139 4.32 15.42 2.92
N VAL A 140 4.05 14.85 1.74
CA VAL A 140 2.70 14.52 1.22
C VAL A 140 2.59 13.04 0.83
N ASP A 141 3.56 12.25 1.28
CA ASP A 141 3.84 10.85 0.96
C ASP A 141 3.71 9.94 2.20
#